data_AF-A0A6S7HF51-F1
#
_entry.id   AF-A0A6S7HF51-F1
#
_cell.length_a   1.000
_cell.length_b   1.000
_cell.length_c   1.000
_cell.angle_alpha   90.00
_cell.angle_beta   90.00
_cell.angle_gamma   90.00
#
_symmetry.space_group_name_H-M   'P 1'
#
loop_
_entity.id
_entity.type
_entity.pdbx_description
1 polymer ?
#
loop_
_entity_poly.entity_id
_entity_poly.type
_entity_poly.pdbx_seq_one_letter_code
_entity_poly.pdbx_strand_id
1 'polypeptide(L)'
;MHHKHGSGDTLTYYGTEGAGVSFIGNKSTIETSESGRVALNLFRKFIEDFKENESLSQLQQQHSELQQQQPDEPQQQLKQPKPVQHQQQQQQSQLQQQHSELQQQPDEQQQQQQQQQQQKQPKLVQHQEQQQQQHHQRGQPPPQQHHCQQEEEQNTVVMSKTMQWQKQVLSKILGEEEANNVLHCGKVASEENVEVMDLTLNQNERLILYLSCKHFFDQDAWSAVGSNIKHRSDATGIILPVYNATEDPYWLFYFPGKLDVVLNARPTTKIAGYWLDSCDTQKELYQLMSNRSKIVGRNIVKTEHGPMYYICDSEVFSRATWKMPPIFNDTIIKLLP
;
A
#
# COMPACT_ATOMS: atom_id res chain seq x y z
N MET A 1 32.21 16.67 0.63
CA MET A 1 31.02 16.11 1.30
C MET A 1 30.86 16.80 2.65
N HIS A 2 29.82 17.62 2.82
CA HIS A 2 29.46 18.22 4.11
C HIS A 2 28.01 17.85 4.44
N HIS A 3 27.83 17.11 5.53
CA HIS A 3 26.53 16.82 6.12
C HIS A 3 25.97 18.10 6.75
N LYS A 4 24.78 18.55 6.32
CA LYS A 4 23.96 19.49 7.08
C LYS A 4 22.86 18.71 7.79
N HIS A 5 23.04 18.52 9.09
CA HIS A 5 21.98 18.06 9.99
C HIS A 5 20.87 19.12 10.03
N GLY A 6 19.64 18.75 9.70
CA GLY A 6 18.48 19.56 10.00
C GLY A 6 18.20 19.51 11.50
N SER A 7 18.24 20.65 12.19
CA SER A 7 17.70 20.78 13.55
C SER A 7 16.19 20.58 13.51
N GLY A 8 15.64 19.87 14.50
CA GLY A 8 14.27 19.35 14.56
C GLY A 8 13.11 20.36 14.64
N ASP A 9 13.21 21.52 14.00
CA ASP A 9 12.14 22.52 13.88
C ASP A 9 11.67 22.73 12.43
N THR A 10 12.19 21.95 11.47
CA THR A 10 11.84 22.09 10.06
C THR A 10 10.64 21.21 9.71
N LEU A 11 9.49 21.83 9.43
CA LEU A 11 8.28 21.19 8.91
C LEU A 11 8.17 21.46 7.40
N THR A 12 8.00 20.41 6.60
CA THR A 12 7.79 20.49 5.15
C THR A 12 6.34 20.15 4.83
N TYR A 13 5.64 21.02 4.11
CA TYR A 13 4.27 20.79 3.63
C TYR A 13 4.13 21.25 2.18
N TYR A 14 3.37 20.51 1.37
CA TYR A 14 3.02 20.86 0.00
C TYR A 14 1.52 21.18 -0.07
N GLY A 15 1.14 22.31 -0.67
CA GLY A 15 -0.24 22.75 -0.84
C GLY A 15 -0.38 23.77 -1.96
N THR A 16 -1.57 23.84 -2.57
CA THR A 16 -1.94 24.78 -3.64
C THR A 16 -2.57 26.06 -3.07
N GLU A 17 -2.48 27.16 -3.83
CA GLU A 17 -2.64 28.55 -3.36
C GLU A 17 -4.07 28.92 -2.91
N GLY A 18 -4.20 29.48 -1.69
CA GLY A 18 -5.43 30.10 -1.19
C GLY A 18 -5.63 29.98 0.33
N ALA A 19 -5.20 31.00 1.08
CA ALA A 19 -5.20 31.12 2.55
C ALA A 19 -4.22 30.19 3.30
N GLY A 20 -3.04 30.71 3.63
CA GLY A 20 -2.14 30.09 4.63
C GLY A 20 -0.77 29.62 4.13
N VAL A 21 -0.10 30.40 3.27
CA VAL A 21 1.28 30.09 2.85
C VAL A 21 2.27 30.76 3.81
N SER A 22 3.13 29.98 4.47
CA SER A 22 4.30 30.48 5.21
C SER A 22 5.53 29.72 4.78
N PHE A 23 6.58 30.46 4.40
CA PHE A 23 7.80 29.93 3.80
C PHE A 23 8.79 29.39 4.83
N ILE A 24 9.64 28.45 4.39
CA ILE A 24 10.76 27.91 5.17
C ILE A 24 11.81 29.00 5.32
N GLY A 25 11.85 29.61 6.50
CA GLY A 25 12.87 30.55 6.95
C GLY A 25 12.88 30.61 8.47
N ASN A 26 14.01 30.98 9.05
CA ASN A 26 14.09 31.27 10.48
C ASN A 26 13.00 32.30 10.84
N LYS A 27 12.30 32.15 11.98
CA LYS A 27 11.16 33.02 12.38
C LYS A 27 11.50 34.52 12.36
N SER A 28 12.78 34.89 12.37
CA SER A 28 13.28 36.25 12.33
C SER A 28 13.48 36.84 10.93
N THR A 29 13.51 36.04 9.86
CA THR A 29 13.79 36.48 8.47
C THR A 29 13.05 35.59 7.48
N ILE A 30 11.93 36.10 6.95
CA ILE A 30 11.13 35.42 5.92
C ILE A 30 11.78 35.70 4.57
N GLU A 31 12.69 34.82 4.13
CA GLU A 31 13.21 34.83 2.77
C GLU A 31 12.89 33.50 2.09
N THR A 32 12.33 33.56 0.88
CA THR A 32 12.07 32.35 0.08
C THR A 32 13.41 31.79 -0.41
N SER A 33 13.71 30.54 -0.06
CA SER A 33 14.91 29.86 -0.57
C SER A 33 14.90 29.80 -2.11
N GLU A 34 16.09 29.77 -2.71
CA GLU A 34 16.25 29.66 -4.16
C GLU A 34 15.51 28.44 -4.73
N SER A 35 15.61 27.29 -4.06
CA SER A 35 14.86 26.07 -4.41
C SER A 35 13.35 26.26 -4.29
N GLY A 36 12.87 27.02 -3.29
CA GLY A 36 11.45 27.38 -3.14
C GLY A 36 10.94 28.27 -4.27
N ARG A 37 11.77 29.20 -4.78
CA ARG A 37 11.44 30.02 -5.94
C ARG A 37 11.33 29.19 -7.22
N VAL A 38 12.23 28.24 -7.42
CA VAL A 38 12.18 27.32 -8.57
C VAL A 38 10.92 26.46 -8.54
N ALA A 39 10.59 25.87 -7.37
CA ALA A 39 9.38 25.07 -7.22
C ALA A 39 8.09 25.88 -7.48
N LEU A 40 8.03 27.12 -6.99
CA LEU A 40 6.90 28.03 -7.23
C LEU A 40 6.74 28.37 -8.72
N ASN A 41 7.85 28.62 -9.43
CA ASN A 41 7.82 28.91 -10.86
C ASN A 41 7.37 27.71 -11.70
N LEU A 42 7.82 26.50 -11.35
CA LEU A 42 7.37 25.27 -12.01
C LEU A 42 5.88 25.03 -11.78
N PHE A 43 5.40 25.25 -10.55
CA PHE A 43 3.98 25.11 -10.22
C PHE A 43 3.10 26.13 -10.97
N ARG A 44 3.51 27.40 -11.03
CA ARG A 44 2.79 28.43 -11.81
C ARG A 44 2.71 28.07 -13.28
N LYS A 45 3.83 27.65 -13.87
CA LYS A 45 3.87 27.20 -15.26
C LYS A 45 2.93 26.02 -15.51
N PHE A 46 2.90 25.04 -14.61
CA PHE A 46 1.98 23.91 -14.70
C PHE A 46 0.50 24.34 -14.69
N ILE A 47 0.12 25.27 -13.82
CA ILE A 47 -1.26 25.78 -13.74
C ILE A 47 -1.62 26.63 -14.97
N GLU A 48 -0.70 27.41 -15.50
CA GLU A 48 -0.89 28.16 -16.74
C GLU A 48 -1.09 27.22 -17.93
N ASP A 49 -0.20 26.24 -18.10
CA ASP A 49 -0.31 25.21 -19.15
C ASP A 49 -1.62 24.41 -19.03
N PHE A 50 -2.10 24.16 -17.81
CA PHE A 50 -3.37 23.48 -17.58
C PHE A 50 -4.58 24.32 -18.03
N LYS A 51 -4.59 25.62 -17.72
CA LYS A 51 -5.67 26.54 -18.11
C LYS A 51 -5.70 26.81 -19.62
N GLU A 52 -4.55 26.86 -20.26
CA GLU A 52 -4.47 27.00 -21.73
C GLU A 52 -5.01 25.76 -22.45
N ASN A 53 -4.76 24.56 -21.92
CA ASN A 53 -5.30 23.32 -22.51
C ASN A 53 -6.82 23.16 -22.28
N GLU A 54 -7.34 23.63 -21.14
CA GLU A 54 -8.77 23.60 -20.84
C GLU A 54 -9.56 24.57 -21.73
N SER A 55 -9.02 25.77 -21.98
CA SER A 55 -9.64 26.76 -22.87
C SER A 55 -9.60 26.36 -24.35
N LEU A 56 -8.55 25.69 -24.81
CA LEU A 56 -8.51 25.09 -26.17
C LEU A 56 -9.54 23.96 -26.35
N SER A 57 -9.76 23.16 -25.30
CA SER A 57 -10.74 22.07 -25.33
C SER A 57 -12.18 22.60 -25.40
N GLN A 58 -12.49 23.71 -24.72
CA GLN A 58 -13.81 24.36 -24.79
C GLN A 58 -14.06 25.03 -26.15
N LEU A 59 -13.02 25.60 -26.78
CA LEU A 59 -13.12 26.18 -28.13
C LEU A 59 -13.37 25.13 -29.22
N GLN A 60 -12.81 23.92 -29.08
CA GLN A 60 -13.09 22.80 -29.99
C GLN A 60 -14.52 22.26 -29.84
N GLN A 61 -15.09 22.27 -28.63
CA GLN A 61 -16.47 21.85 -28.42
C GLN A 61 -17.49 22.85 -29.01
N GLN A 62 -17.26 24.16 -28.86
CA GLN A 62 -18.11 25.18 -29.51
C GLN A 62 -18.07 25.12 -31.04
N HIS A 63 -16.90 24.82 -31.64
CA HIS A 63 -16.80 24.65 -33.09
C HIS A 63 -17.52 23.40 -33.61
N SER A 64 -17.69 22.38 -32.78
CA SER A 64 -18.37 21.13 -33.15
C SER A 64 -19.89 21.25 -33.09
N GLU A 65 -20.44 22.04 -32.15
CA GLU A 65 -21.89 22.28 -32.05
C GLU A 65 -22.42 23.23 -33.14
N LEU A 66 -21.60 24.18 -33.61
CA LEU A 66 -21.97 25.10 -34.71
C LEU A 66 -21.98 24.44 -36.11
N GLN A 67 -21.46 23.21 -36.26
CA GLN A 67 -21.48 22.48 -37.53
C GLN A 67 -22.66 21.51 -37.69
N GLN A 68 -23.50 21.30 -36.66
CA GLN A 68 -24.66 20.38 -36.73
C GLN A 68 -26.01 21.08 -36.96
N GLN A 69 -26.05 22.40 -37.16
CA GLN A 69 -27.29 23.12 -37.48
C GLN A 69 -27.14 24.01 -38.71
N GLN A 70 -27.18 23.43 -39.92
CA GLN A 70 -27.68 24.12 -41.11
C GLN A 70 -28.45 23.15 -42.01
N PRO A 71 -29.68 23.49 -42.46
CA PRO A 71 -30.37 22.79 -43.52
C PRO A 71 -29.94 23.29 -44.91
N ASP A 72 -30.02 22.40 -45.88
CA ASP A 72 -29.75 22.60 -47.31
C ASP A 72 -30.46 23.82 -47.92
N GLU A 73 -29.75 24.68 -48.66
CA GLU A 73 -29.84 24.89 -50.13
C GLU A 73 -29.06 26.18 -50.59
N PRO A 74 -28.95 26.53 -51.90
CA PRO A 74 -27.73 26.30 -52.69
C PRO A 74 -26.87 27.54 -53.02
N GLN A 75 -25.60 27.24 -53.32
CA GLN A 75 -24.61 27.93 -54.16
C GLN A 75 -24.68 29.47 -54.33
N GLN A 76 -23.70 30.16 -53.77
CA GLN A 76 -23.05 31.31 -54.44
C GLN A 76 -21.54 31.36 -54.13
N GLN A 77 -20.76 31.53 -55.19
CA GLN A 77 -19.31 31.68 -55.21
C GLN A 77 -18.85 32.87 -54.37
N LEU A 78 -17.85 32.71 -53.49
CA LEU A 78 -16.92 33.80 -53.18
C LEU A 78 -15.59 33.29 -52.58
N LYS A 79 -14.52 33.50 -53.36
CA LYS A 79 -13.11 33.80 -53.02
C LYS A 79 -12.47 33.15 -51.78
N GLN A 80 -11.54 32.23 -52.06
CA GLN A 80 -10.51 31.71 -51.16
C GLN A 80 -9.50 32.80 -50.72
N PRO A 81 -8.96 32.70 -49.49
CA PRO A 81 -7.57 33.03 -49.19
C PRO A 81 -6.75 31.77 -48.81
N LYS A 82 -5.48 31.80 -49.20
CA LYS A 82 -4.44 30.76 -49.03
C LYS A 82 -4.17 30.42 -47.56
N PRO A 83 -3.84 29.15 -47.22
CA PRO A 83 -3.33 28.79 -45.90
C PRO A 83 -1.81 29.04 -45.78
N VAL A 84 -1.41 29.57 -44.62
CA VAL A 84 -0.03 29.78 -44.18
C VAL A 84 0.48 28.46 -43.58
N GLN A 85 1.32 27.74 -44.32
CA GLN A 85 1.92 26.45 -43.94
C GLN A 85 3.42 26.58 -43.61
N HIS A 86 3.84 27.61 -42.87
CA HIS A 86 5.28 27.87 -42.68
C HIS A 86 5.76 28.14 -41.25
N GLN A 87 5.01 27.73 -40.22
CA GLN A 87 5.46 27.94 -38.83
C GLN A 87 5.43 26.70 -37.93
N GLN A 88 4.98 25.54 -38.41
CA GLN A 88 4.95 24.31 -37.60
C GLN A 88 6.12 23.36 -37.88
N GLN A 89 6.92 23.63 -38.92
CA GLN A 89 8.04 22.76 -39.32
C GLN A 89 9.41 23.20 -38.78
N GLN A 90 9.50 24.36 -38.11
CA GLN A 90 10.74 24.80 -37.45
C GLN A 90 10.87 24.39 -35.98
N GLN A 91 9.77 24.02 -35.30
CA GLN A 91 9.84 23.57 -33.90
C GLN A 91 10.19 22.08 -33.73
N GLN A 92 9.93 21.22 -34.73
CA GLN A 92 10.33 19.81 -34.65
C GLN A 92 11.84 19.58 -34.87
N SER A 93 12.53 20.48 -35.58
CA SER A 93 13.96 20.32 -35.87
C SER A 93 14.87 20.71 -34.71
N GLN A 94 14.39 21.49 -33.72
CA GLN A 94 15.18 21.86 -32.53
C GLN A 94 15.11 20.82 -31.40
N LEU A 95 14.03 20.03 -31.31
CA LEU A 95 13.90 18.97 -30.30
C LEU A 95 14.76 17.73 -30.63
N GLN A 96 15.13 17.54 -31.89
CA GLN A 96 15.94 16.39 -32.30
C GLN A 96 17.46 16.62 -32.18
N GLN A 97 17.90 17.88 -32.03
CA GLN A 97 19.31 18.19 -31.75
C GLN A 97 19.68 18.14 -30.26
N GLN A 98 18.73 18.32 -29.34
CA GLN A 98 19.02 18.21 -27.90
C GLN A 98 19.08 16.77 -27.37
N HIS A 99 18.60 15.78 -28.13
CA HIS A 99 18.69 14.37 -27.75
C HIS A 99 20.01 13.69 -28.13
N SER A 100 20.90 14.36 -28.87
CA SER A 100 22.15 13.75 -29.37
C SER A 100 23.41 14.08 -28.54
N GLU A 101 23.31 14.93 -27.50
CA GLU A 101 24.49 15.38 -26.71
C GLU A 101 24.57 14.83 -25.28
N LEU A 102 23.70 13.90 -24.87
CA LEU A 102 23.71 13.32 -23.51
C LEU A 102 24.18 11.86 -23.45
N GLN A 103 24.86 11.39 -24.50
CA GLN A 103 25.30 10.00 -24.58
C GLN A 103 26.74 9.90 -25.11
N GLN A 104 27.71 10.41 -24.35
CA GLN A 104 29.13 10.15 -24.54
C GLN A 104 29.93 10.45 -23.25
N GLN A 105 30.24 9.43 -22.44
CA GLN A 105 31.51 9.19 -21.70
C GLN A 105 31.40 8.05 -20.64
N PRO A 106 32.52 7.41 -20.21
CA PRO A 106 32.82 6.02 -20.57
C PRO A 106 32.69 4.95 -19.46
N ASP A 107 32.58 3.70 -19.94
CA ASP A 107 32.59 2.43 -19.22
C ASP A 107 33.98 2.04 -18.66
N GLU A 108 34.34 2.50 -17.45
CA GLU A 108 35.51 1.95 -16.74
C GLU A 108 35.23 1.47 -15.30
N GLN A 109 33.99 1.56 -14.79
CA GLN A 109 33.66 1.09 -13.43
C GLN A 109 32.96 -0.27 -13.36
N GLN A 110 32.51 -0.84 -14.49
CA GLN A 110 31.76 -2.10 -14.47
C GLN A 110 32.64 -3.35 -14.55
N GLN A 111 33.93 -3.22 -14.94
CA GLN A 111 34.83 -4.37 -15.05
C GLN A 111 35.58 -4.71 -13.75
N GLN A 112 35.64 -3.79 -12.78
CA GLN A 112 36.37 -4.01 -11.53
C GLN A 112 35.51 -4.66 -10.42
N GLN A 113 34.17 -4.65 -10.55
CA GLN A 113 33.26 -5.27 -9.59
C GLN A 113 33.02 -6.77 -9.84
N GLN A 114 33.29 -7.26 -11.07
CA GLN A 114 33.20 -8.69 -11.39
C GLN A 114 34.42 -9.51 -10.95
N GLN A 115 35.58 -8.89 -10.70
CA GLN A 115 36.77 -9.61 -10.20
C GLN A 115 36.82 -9.78 -8.67
N GLN A 116 35.99 -9.07 -7.89
CA GLN A 116 35.98 -9.21 -6.42
C GLN A 116 35.01 -10.27 -5.88
N GLN A 117 34.17 -10.90 -6.71
CA GLN A 117 33.26 -11.97 -6.26
C GLN A 117 33.84 -13.39 -6.36
N GLN A 118 35.06 -13.58 -6.88
CA GLN A 118 35.71 -14.91 -6.92
C GLN A 118 36.65 -15.22 -5.76
N GLN A 119 36.79 -14.34 -4.76
CA GLN A 119 37.61 -14.62 -3.58
C GLN A 119 36.86 -14.33 -2.29
N LYS A 120 35.90 -15.21 -1.94
CA LYS A 120 35.44 -15.42 -0.55
C LYS A 120 34.58 -16.69 -0.47
N GLN A 121 35.24 -17.84 -0.47
CA GLN A 121 34.72 -19.02 0.23
C GLN A 121 35.86 -19.67 1.02
N PRO A 122 35.67 -19.90 2.32
CA PRO A 122 36.27 -21.05 2.96
C PRO A 122 35.19 -21.95 3.57
N LYS A 123 35.22 -23.21 3.10
CA LYS A 123 35.15 -24.45 3.88
C LYS A 123 34.10 -24.55 4.99
N LEU A 124 33.02 -25.28 4.69
CA LEU A 124 32.57 -26.36 5.56
C LEU A 124 31.77 -27.35 4.71
N VAL A 125 32.24 -28.59 4.64
CA VAL A 125 31.51 -29.88 4.56
C VAL A 125 32.53 -30.87 4.02
N GLN A 126 33.22 -31.51 4.94
CA GLN A 126 34.03 -32.70 4.70
C GLN A 126 33.57 -33.72 5.73
N HIS A 127 32.42 -34.35 5.48
CA HIS A 127 32.05 -35.65 6.03
C HIS A 127 30.82 -36.14 5.28
N GLN A 128 30.85 -37.43 4.91
CA GLN A 128 29.75 -38.24 4.36
C GLN A 128 29.83 -38.57 2.86
N GLU A 129 31.01 -39.01 2.40
CA GLU A 129 31.13 -39.97 1.30
C GLU A 129 32.08 -41.09 1.71
N GLN A 130 31.59 -41.99 2.56
CA GLN A 130 32.17 -43.33 2.70
C GLN A 130 31.18 -44.26 3.41
N GLN A 131 30.18 -44.72 2.66
CA GLN A 131 29.62 -46.06 2.83
C GLN A 131 28.69 -46.35 1.65
N GLN A 132 28.76 -47.60 1.18
CA GLN A 132 27.95 -48.21 0.12
C GLN A 132 28.50 -48.11 -1.30
N GLN A 133 29.70 -48.67 -1.50
CA GLN A 133 29.92 -49.53 -2.67
C GLN A 133 30.27 -50.93 -2.19
N GLN A 134 29.27 -51.82 -2.17
CA GLN A 134 29.40 -53.23 -2.54
C GLN A 134 27.99 -53.85 -2.56
N HIS A 135 27.45 -53.98 -3.78
CA HIS A 135 26.82 -55.19 -4.34
C HIS A 135 25.98 -54.80 -5.55
N HIS A 136 26.53 -55.03 -6.75
CA HIS A 136 25.72 -55.28 -7.94
C HIS A 136 25.31 -56.76 -7.93
N GLN A 137 24.01 -57.06 -8.08
CA GLN A 137 23.49 -57.78 -9.26
C GLN A 137 21.97 -58.01 -9.19
N ARG A 138 21.37 -57.99 -10.38
CA ARG A 138 20.03 -58.48 -10.80
C ARG A 138 18.80 -57.58 -10.56
N GLY A 139 18.60 -56.70 -11.54
CA GLY A 139 17.43 -56.70 -12.45
C GLY A 139 16.03 -56.61 -11.87
N GLN A 140 15.37 -55.45 -12.06
CA GLN A 140 13.93 -55.28 -12.37
C GLN A 140 13.62 -53.80 -12.71
N PRO A 141 12.48 -53.49 -13.37
CA PRO A 141 12.25 -52.24 -14.11
C PRO A 141 11.94 -51.03 -13.20
N PRO A 142 11.99 -49.79 -13.72
CA PRO A 142 11.91 -48.60 -12.88
C PRO A 142 10.49 -48.35 -12.36
N PRO A 143 10.30 -47.95 -11.09
CA PRO A 143 9.05 -47.34 -10.68
C PRO A 143 9.04 -45.86 -11.09
N GLN A 144 7.95 -45.50 -11.75
CA GLN A 144 7.56 -44.14 -12.07
C GLN A 144 7.25 -43.35 -10.78
N GLN A 145 7.60 -42.07 -10.81
CA GLN A 145 6.85 -40.95 -10.21
C GLN A 145 6.36 -41.08 -8.76
N HIS A 146 7.20 -40.67 -7.80
CA HIS A 146 6.72 -40.15 -6.51
C HIS A 146 7.60 -38.98 -6.06
N HIS A 147 7.43 -37.82 -6.70
CA HIS A 147 7.97 -36.56 -6.15
C HIS A 147 7.10 -35.32 -6.39
N CYS A 148 5.85 -35.49 -6.82
CA CYS A 148 4.90 -34.38 -7.03
C CYS A 148 3.74 -34.30 -6.01
N GLN A 149 3.67 -35.16 -4.99
CA GLN A 149 2.49 -35.23 -4.11
C GLN A 149 2.61 -34.44 -2.79
N GLN A 150 3.81 -34.04 -2.35
CA GLN A 150 3.96 -33.34 -1.07
C GLN A 150 3.56 -31.85 -1.12
N GLU A 151 3.65 -31.21 -2.29
CA GLU A 151 3.19 -29.82 -2.46
C GLU A 151 1.67 -29.72 -2.60
N GLU A 152 1.01 -30.67 -3.30
CA GLU A 152 -0.46 -30.70 -3.41
C GLU A 152 -1.15 -31.03 -2.07
N GLU A 153 -0.58 -31.92 -1.24
CA GLU A 153 -1.13 -32.23 0.09
C GLU A 153 -1.00 -31.05 1.06
N GLN A 154 0.10 -30.29 1.03
CA GLN A 154 0.20 -29.08 1.85
C GLN A 154 -0.76 -27.99 1.37
N ASN A 155 -0.92 -27.81 0.06
CA ASN A 155 -1.85 -26.81 -0.49
C ASN A 155 -3.32 -27.16 -0.21
N THR A 156 -3.72 -28.43 -0.36
CA THR A 156 -5.08 -28.89 -0.05
C THR A 156 -5.41 -28.81 1.45
N VAL A 157 -4.46 -29.13 2.33
CA VAL A 157 -4.62 -28.98 3.79
C VAL A 157 -4.71 -27.51 4.22
N VAL A 158 -3.94 -26.61 3.60
CA VAL A 158 -4.00 -25.16 3.87
C VAL A 158 -5.30 -24.56 3.34
N MET A 159 -5.76 -24.93 2.13
CA MET A 159 -7.06 -24.52 1.62
C MET A 159 -8.21 -25.01 2.51
N SER A 160 -8.10 -26.22 3.07
CA SER A 160 -9.09 -26.75 4.02
C SER A 160 -9.21 -25.91 5.29
N LYS A 161 -8.09 -25.46 5.87
CA LYS A 161 -8.10 -24.62 7.09
C LYS A 161 -8.62 -23.22 6.83
N THR A 162 -8.20 -22.58 5.75
CA THR A 162 -8.69 -21.24 5.37
C THR A 162 -10.20 -21.26 5.16
N MET A 163 -10.70 -22.26 4.44
CA MET A 163 -12.13 -22.42 4.21
C MET A 163 -12.91 -22.68 5.50
N GLN A 164 -12.35 -23.45 6.44
CA GLN A 164 -12.96 -23.65 7.76
C GLN A 164 -13.05 -22.35 8.56
N TRP A 165 -11.99 -21.53 8.56
CA TRP A 165 -12.00 -20.24 9.25
C TRP A 165 -12.97 -19.24 8.61
N GLN A 166 -13.01 -19.18 7.29
CA GLN A 166 -14.01 -18.39 6.56
C GLN A 166 -15.42 -18.84 6.91
N LYS A 167 -15.68 -20.15 6.91
CA LYS A 167 -16.98 -20.71 7.29
C LYS A 167 -17.40 -20.32 8.70
N GLN A 168 -16.49 -20.38 9.67
CA GLN A 168 -16.79 -19.97 11.05
C GLN A 168 -17.21 -18.50 11.14
N VAL A 169 -16.46 -17.60 10.47
CA VAL A 169 -16.78 -16.17 10.48
C VAL A 169 -18.08 -15.89 9.73
N LEU A 170 -18.24 -16.44 8.53
CA LEU A 170 -19.43 -16.23 7.70
C LEU A 170 -20.68 -16.77 8.38
N SER A 171 -20.61 -17.94 9.04
CA SER A 171 -21.77 -18.52 9.73
C SER A 171 -22.24 -17.66 10.92
N LYS A 172 -21.34 -16.90 11.56
CA LYS A 172 -21.73 -15.93 12.60
C LYS A 172 -22.42 -14.69 12.05
N ILE A 173 -22.21 -14.38 10.78
CA ILE A 173 -22.71 -13.16 10.14
C ILE A 173 -24.01 -13.44 9.39
N LEU A 174 -24.05 -14.54 8.64
CA LEU A 174 -25.09 -14.88 7.67
C LEU A 174 -25.96 -16.06 8.12
N GLY A 175 -25.61 -16.74 9.22
CA GLY A 175 -26.16 -18.05 9.55
C GLY A 175 -25.48 -19.19 8.75
N GLU A 176 -25.68 -20.45 9.19
CA GLU A 176 -24.97 -21.60 8.62
C GLU A 176 -25.36 -21.89 7.16
N GLU A 177 -26.64 -21.76 6.82
CA GLU A 177 -27.14 -22.05 5.49
C GLU A 177 -26.53 -21.09 4.46
N GLU A 178 -26.65 -19.80 4.71
CA GLU A 178 -26.19 -18.79 3.76
C GLU A 178 -24.66 -18.71 3.71
N ALA A 179 -23.96 -18.98 4.82
CA ALA A 179 -22.51 -19.14 4.81
C ALA A 179 -22.04 -20.28 3.88
N ASN A 180 -22.75 -21.40 3.83
CA ASN A 180 -22.43 -22.48 2.88
C ASN A 180 -22.75 -22.06 1.44
N ASN A 181 -23.84 -21.32 1.22
CA ASN A 181 -24.22 -20.82 -0.10
C ASN A 181 -23.14 -19.91 -0.70
N VAL A 182 -22.63 -18.94 0.06
CA VAL A 182 -21.59 -18.03 -0.44
C VAL A 182 -20.24 -18.73 -0.65
N LEU A 183 -19.89 -19.69 0.22
CA LEU A 183 -18.61 -20.40 0.13
C LEU A 183 -18.54 -21.41 -1.02
N HIS A 184 -19.63 -22.13 -1.28
CA HIS A 184 -19.62 -23.25 -2.22
C HIS A 184 -20.32 -22.94 -3.54
N CYS A 185 -21.31 -22.06 -3.54
CA CYS A 185 -22.09 -21.74 -4.73
C CYS A 185 -21.64 -20.44 -5.42
N GLY A 186 -20.65 -19.73 -4.86
CA GLY A 186 -20.15 -18.47 -5.41
C GLY A 186 -21.18 -17.34 -5.40
N LYS A 187 -22.22 -17.47 -4.55
CA LYS A 187 -23.16 -16.38 -4.31
C LYS A 187 -22.48 -15.28 -3.51
N VAL A 188 -22.94 -14.05 -3.72
CA VAL A 188 -22.56 -12.88 -2.92
C VAL A 188 -23.73 -12.58 -2.00
N ALA A 189 -23.47 -12.46 -0.70
CA ALA A 189 -24.47 -12.10 0.29
C ALA A 189 -24.89 -10.63 0.14
N SER A 190 -26.19 -10.39 0.21
CA SER A 190 -26.81 -9.08 0.27
C SER A 190 -27.13 -8.66 1.70
N GLU A 191 -27.53 -7.41 1.90
CA GLU A 191 -27.85 -6.87 3.23
C GLU A 191 -28.91 -7.69 3.97
N GLU A 192 -29.94 -8.17 3.26
CA GLU A 192 -31.00 -9.02 3.82
C GLU A 192 -30.49 -10.38 4.34
N ASN A 193 -29.32 -10.82 3.89
CA ASN A 193 -28.69 -12.05 4.37
C ASN A 193 -27.92 -11.84 5.68
N VAL A 194 -27.65 -10.60 6.08
CA VAL A 194 -26.93 -10.29 7.33
C VAL A 194 -27.91 -10.39 8.50
N GLU A 195 -27.99 -11.57 9.11
CA GLU A 195 -28.95 -11.87 10.18
C GLU A 195 -28.57 -11.28 11.55
N VAL A 196 -27.30 -10.87 11.71
CA VAL A 196 -26.74 -10.53 13.02
C VAL A 196 -26.92 -9.06 13.37
N MET A 197 -27.57 -8.81 14.50
CA MET A 197 -27.43 -7.56 15.25
C MET A 197 -26.37 -7.76 16.32
N ASP A 198 -25.54 -6.74 16.59
CA ASP A 198 -24.54 -6.77 17.66
C ASP A 198 -23.44 -7.85 17.51
N LEU A 199 -22.94 -8.03 16.29
CA LEU A 199 -21.92 -8.99 15.91
C LEU A 199 -20.66 -8.87 16.78
N THR A 200 -20.40 -9.90 17.58
CA THR A 200 -19.19 -9.99 18.41
C THR A 200 -18.21 -10.97 17.77
N LEU A 201 -17.12 -10.44 17.23
CA LEU A 201 -16.00 -11.22 16.70
C LEU A 201 -14.83 -11.17 17.68
N ASN A 202 -14.19 -12.32 17.90
CA ASN A 202 -12.90 -12.31 18.57
C ASN A 202 -11.80 -11.71 17.67
N GLN A 203 -10.61 -11.55 18.23
CA GLN A 203 -9.47 -10.97 17.51
C GLN A 203 -9.20 -11.67 16.17
N ASN A 204 -9.02 -12.98 16.18
CA ASN A 204 -8.66 -13.73 14.98
C ASN A 204 -9.79 -13.74 13.96
N GLU A 205 -11.04 -13.90 14.40
CA GLU A 205 -12.22 -13.86 13.54
C GLU A 205 -12.33 -12.52 12.79
N ARG A 206 -12.08 -11.41 13.48
CA ARG A 206 -12.05 -10.08 12.86
C ARG A 206 -10.89 -9.94 11.85
N LEU A 207 -9.73 -10.52 12.13
CA LEU A 207 -8.62 -10.52 11.16
C LEU A 207 -8.97 -11.36 9.91
N ILE A 208 -9.55 -12.54 10.11
CA ILE A 208 -10.03 -13.42 9.03
C ILE A 208 -11.08 -12.70 8.17
N LEU A 209 -12.00 -11.95 8.79
CA LEU A 209 -13.03 -11.17 8.10
C LEU A 209 -12.41 -10.23 7.05
N TYR A 210 -11.44 -9.41 7.46
CA TYR A 210 -10.79 -8.45 6.56
C TYR A 210 -9.79 -9.10 5.61
N LEU A 211 -9.08 -10.14 6.06
CA LEU A 211 -8.10 -10.83 5.23
C LEU A 211 -8.77 -11.62 4.11
N SER A 212 -9.94 -12.21 4.34
CA SER A 212 -10.43 -13.29 3.48
C SER A 212 -11.93 -13.35 3.24
N CYS A 213 -12.76 -12.54 3.89
CA CYS A 213 -14.21 -12.67 3.75
C CYS A 213 -14.90 -11.52 2.99
N LYS A 214 -14.26 -10.36 2.81
CA LYS A 214 -14.87 -9.18 2.15
C LYS A 214 -15.58 -9.49 0.82
N HIS A 215 -15.00 -10.36 -0.01
CA HIS A 215 -15.50 -10.66 -1.35
C HIS A 215 -16.79 -11.52 -1.38
N PHE A 216 -17.23 -12.05 -0.23
CA PHE A 216 -18.51 -12.77 -0.12
C PHE A 216 -19.69 -11.84 0.13
N PHE A 217 -19.45 -10.54 0.29
CA PHE A 217 -20.47 -9.54 0.59
C PHE A 217 -20.56 -8.54 -0.57
N ASP A 218 -21.78 -8.13 -0.90
CA ASP A 218 -21.97 -6.93 -1.69
C ASP A 218 -21.70 -5.68 -0.83
N GLN A 219 -21.79 -4.50 -1.44
CA GLN A 219 -21.43 -3.26 -0.77
C GLN A 219 -22.35 -2.93 0.42
N ASP A 220 -23.64 -3.23 0.30
CA ASP A 220 -24.63 -2.92 1.32
C ASP A 220 -24.51 -3.92 2.48
N ALA A 221 -24.38 -5.21 2.18
CA ALA A 221 -24.09 -6.26 3.14
C ALA A 221 -22.80 -5.98 3.91
N TRP A 222 -21.74 -5.59 3.21
CA TRP A 222 -20.46 -5.26 3.84
C TRP A 222 -20.55 -4.04 4.76
N SER A 223 -21.37 -3.05 4.39
CA SER A 223 -21.65 -1.89 5.22
C SER A 223 -22.48 -2.26 6.46
N ALA A 224 -23.46 -3.16 6.30
CA ALA A 224 -24.26 -3.69 7.40
C ALA A 224 -23.41 -4.49 8.39
N VAL A 225 -22.50 -5.35 7.90
CA VAL A 225 -21.51 -6.05 8.74
C VAL A 225 -20.74 -5.05 9.61
N GLY A 226 -20.20 -3.99 9.00
CA GLY A 226 -19.47 -2.95 9.72
C GLY A 226 -20.27 -2.28 10.82
N SER A 227 -21.53 -1.93 10.50
CA SER A 227 -22.44 -1.25 11.44
C SER A 227 -22.85 -2.14 12.61
N ASN A 228 -22.84 -3.46 12.43
CA ASN A 228 -23.21 -4.43 13.45
C ASN A 228 -22.02 -4.90 14.31
N ILE A 229 -20.76 -4.65 13.91
CA ILE A 229 -19.59 -5.07 14.70
C ILE A 229 -19.53 -4.34 16.04
N LYS A 230 -19.51 -5.13 17.13
CA LYS A 230 -19.21 -4.64 18.48
C LYS A 230 -17.73 -4.82 18.80
N HIS A 231 -17.03 -3.69 18.86
CA HIS A 231 -15.66 -3.66 19.35
C HIS A 231 -15.62 -3.82 20.88
N ARG A 232 -14.58 -4.51 21.39
CA ARG A 232 -14.24 -4.54 22.81
C ARG A 232 -13.66 -3.20 23.26
N SER A 233 -14.50 -2.20 23.40
CA SER A 233 -14.12 -0.81 23.69
C SER A 233 -13.32 -0.65 25.00
N ASP A 234 -13.51 -1.59 25.94
CA ASP A 234 -12.81 -1.68 27.21
C ASP A 234 -11.39 -2.25 27.13
N ALA A 235 -11.01 -2.86 26.00
CA ALA A 235 -9.70 -3.47 25.82
C ALA A 235 -8.56 -2.44 25.95
N THR A 236 -7.49 -2.84 26.64
CA THR A 236 -6.26 -2.04 26.83
C THR A 236 -5.06 -2.76 26.22
N GLY A 237 -3.96 -2.03 26.04
CA GLY A 237 -2.73 -2.63 25.50
C GLY A 237 -2.91 -3.05 24.05
N ILE A 238 -3.23 -2.09 23.18
CA ILE A 238 -3.47 -2.38 21.76
C ILE A 238 -2.27 -2.01 20.91
N ILE A 239 -2.07 -2.73 19.83
CA ILE A 239 -1.06 -2.48 18.81
C ILE A 239 -1.77 -1.96 17.57
N LEU A 240 -1.28 -0.83 17.07
CA LEU A 240 -1.83 -0.08 15.96
C LEU A 240 -0.81 -0.06 14.81
N PRO A 241 -1.16 -0.53 13.61
CA PRO A 241 -0.41 -0.20 12.40
C PRO A 241 -0.57 1.29 12.08
N VAL A 242 0.55 1.94 11.79
CA VAL A 242 0.62 3.38 11.50
C VAL A 242 1.37 3.57 10.18
N TYR A 243 0.75 4.27 9.24
CA TYR A 243 1.38 4.69 8.00
C TYR A 243 2.67 5.47 8.28
N ASN A 244 3.70 5.17 7.49
CA ASN A 244 4.97 5.88 7.53
C ASN A 244 5.38 6.34 6.12
N ALA A 245 6.28 7.32 6.06
CA ALA A 245 6.85 7.86 4.84
C ALA A 245 8.17 7.17 4.43
N THR A 246 8.46 5.99 4.97
CA THR A 246 9.68 5.21 4.69
C THR A 246 9.42 4.13 3.64
N GLU A 247 10.47 3.38 3.28
CA GLU A 247 10.36 2.17 2.46
C GLU A 247 9.41 1.13 3.09
N ASP A 248 9.35 1.07 4.42
CA ASP A 248 8.35 0.27 5.11
C ASP A 248 6.97 0.92 5.07
N PRO A 249 5.93 0.21 4.59
CA PRO A 249 4.62 0.81 4.34
C PRO A 249 3.84 1.12 5.63
N TYR A 250 4.22 0.49 6.75
CA TYR A 250 3.69 0.80 8.07
C TYR A 250 4.72 0.49 9.16
N TRP A 251 4.56 1.14 10.31
CA TRP A 251 5.19 0.79 11.57
C TRP A 251 4.15 0.38 12.60
N LEU A 252 4.56 -0.36 13.63
CA LEU A 252 3.68 -0.79 14.71
C LEU A 252 3.83 0.12 15.94
N PHE A 253 2.69 0.52 16.51
CA PHE A 253 2.63 1.40 17.67
C PHE A 253 1.79 0.78 18.78
N TYR A 254 2.42 0.57 19.94
CA TYR A 254 1.75 0.11 21.14
C TYR A 254 1.10 1.27 21.90
N PHE A 255 -0.20 1.15 22.14
CA PHE A 255 -1.00 2.07 22.93
C PHE A 255 -1.52 1.37 24.20
N PRO A 256 -1.05 1.76 25.40
CA PRO A 256 -1.47 1.13 26.65
C PRO A 256 -2.88 1.53 27.12
N GLY A 257 -3.49 2.55 26.50
CA GLY A 257 -4.82 3.03 26.88
C GLY A 257 -5.96 2.18 26.33
N LYS A 258 -7.20 2.64 26.55
CA LYS A 258 -8.43 1.95 26.11
C LYS A 258 -8.68 2.12 24.61
N LEU A 259 -9.09 1.05 23.94
CA LEU A 259 -9.44 1.04 22.53
C LEU A 259 -10.48 2.11 22.16
N ASP A 260 -11.45 2.38 23.03
CA ASP A 260 -12.46 3.42 22.84
C ASP A 260 -11.87 4.81 22.49
N VAL A 261 -10.70 5.14 23.04
CA VAL A 261 -10.00 6.40 22.73
C VAL A 261 -9.60 6.45 21.26
N VAL A 262 -9.21 5.30 20.70
CA VAL A 262 -8.76 5.19 19.30
C VAL A 262 -9.95 5.11 18.35
N LEU A 263 -11.01 4.38 18.72
CA LEU A 263 -12.26 4.31 17.94
C LEU A 263 -12.88 5.71 17.76
N ASN A 264 -12.88 6.52 18.81
CA ASN A 264 -13.43 7.88 18.80
C ASN A 264 -12.40 8.96 18.40
N ALA A 265 -11.19 8.57 18.00
CA ALA A 265 -10.13 9.53 17.68
C ALA A 265 -10.44 10.28 16.37
N ARG A 266 -10.55 11.61 16.47
CA ARG A 266 -10.54 12.49 15.30
C ARG A 266 -9.20 12.37 14.54
N PRO A 267 -9.15 12.68 13.23
CA PRO A 267 -7.93 12.62 12.44
C PRO A 267 -6.74 13.40 13.04
N THR A 268 -6.98 14.48 13.76
CA THR A 268 -5.93 15.32 14.39
C THR A 268 -5.58 14.92 15.83
N THR A 269 -6.27 13.92 16.39
CA THR A 269 -6.07 13.47 17.77
C THR A 269 -4.66 12.91 17.94
N LYS A 270 -3.97 13.34 18.99
CA LYS A 270 -2.64 12.83 19.35
C LYS A 270 -2.79 11.65 20.30
N ILE A 271 -2.32 10.47 19.90
CA ILE A 271 -2.38 9.24 20.70
C ILE A 271 -0.97 8.95 21.22
N ALA A 272 -0.82 8.85 22.54
CA ALA A 272 0.47 8.69 23.20
C ALA A 272 0.74 7.23 23.58
N GLY A 273 1.91 6.71 23.21
CA GLY A 273 2.26 5.30 23.32
C GLY A 273 3.73 5.08 22.98
N TYR A 274 4.06 3.92 22.45
CA TYR A 274 5.43 3.46 22.24
C TYR A 274 5.55 2.79 20.87
N TRP A 275 6.67 3.01 20.19
CA TRP A 275 6.95 2.29 18.96
C TRP A 275 7.38 0.85 19.25
N LEU A 276 7.04 -0.05 18.33
CA LEU A 276 7.53 -1.42 18.29
C LEU A 276 8.55 -1.54 17.17
N ASP A 277 9.75 -2.00 17.51
CA ASP A 277 10.86 -2.17 16.56
C ASP A 277 11.00 -3.65 16.17
N SER A 278 11.26 -3.91 14.89
CA SER A 278 11.46 -5.28 14.39
C SER A 278 12.84 -5.77 14.78
N CYS A 279 12.89 -6.90 15.49
CA CYS A 279 14.14 -7.53 15.92
C CYS A 279 14.73 -8.47 14.87
N ASP A 280 13.95 -8.82 13.84
CA ASP A 280 14.37 -9.72 12.77
C ASP A 280 14.08 -9.13 11.39
N THR A 281 14.71 -9.71 10.37
CA THR A 281 14.50 -9.35 8.96
C THR A 281 13.15 -9.84 8.44
N GLN A 282 12.53 -10.82 9.12
CA GLN A 282 11.25 -11.41 8.74
C GLN A 282 10.04 -10.64 9.32
N LYS A 283 10.27 -9.63 10.16
CA LYS A 283 9.22 -8.82 10.82
C LYS A 283 8.21 -9.66 11.58
N GLU A 284 8.67 -10.74 12.19
CA GLU A 284 7.85 -11.58 13.06
C GLU A 284 8.05 -11.23 14.52
N LEU A 285 9.25 -10.79 14.88
CA LEU A 285 9.64 -10.48 16.26
C LEU A 285 9.75 -8.97 16.47
N TYR A 286 9.06 -8.47 17.48
CA TYR A 286 9.05 -7.06 17.83
C TYR A 286 9.50 -6.82 19.27
N GLN A 287 10.11 -5.67 19.52
CA GLN A 287 10.47 -5.21 20.85
C GLN A 287 9.91 -3.81 21.11
N LEU A 288 9.42 -3.60 22.31
CA LEU A 288 8.91 -2.29 22.75
C LEU A 288 10.07 -1.31 22.95
N MET A 289 10.02 -0.19 22.25
CA MET A 289 10.95 0.92 22.46
C MET A 289 10.64 1.64 23.78
N SER A 290 11.68 2.04 24.52
CA SER A 290 11.53 2.72 25.81
C SER A 290 10.98 4.15 25.71
N ASN A 291 11.15 4.79 24.55
CA ASN A 291 10.82 6.19 24.36
C ASN A 291 9.33 6.34 24.05
N ARG A 292 8.61 7.00 24.96
CA ARG A 292 7.22 7.35 24.73
C ARG A 292 7.12 8.40 23.63
N SER A 293 6.26 8.14 22.65
CA SER A 293 6.02 9.01 21.50
C SER A 293 4.53 9.32 21.35
N LYS A 294 4.19 10.11 20.32
CA LYS A 294 2.82 10.44 19.94
C LYS A 294 2.64 10.23 18.45
N ILE A 295 1.56 9.56 18.08
CA ILE A 295 1.08 9.46 16.70
C ILE A 295 -0.17 10.32 16.53
N VAL A 296 -0.52 10.63 15.27
CA VAL A 296 -1.73 11.37 14.92
C VAL A 296 -2.75 10.39 14.36
N GLY A 297 -4.01 10.47 14.79
CA GLY A 297 -5.05 9.48 14.47
C GLY A 297 -5.28 9.24 12.98
N ARG A 298 -5.06 10.25 12.12
CA ARG A 298 -5.14 10.10 10.65
C ARG A 298 -4.13 9.10 10.07
N ASN A 299 -3.03 8.86 10.77
CA ASN A 299 -1.96 7.97 10.29
C ASN A 299 -2.21 6.51 10.68
N ILE A 300 -3.23 6.20 11.50
CA ILE A 300 -3.57 4.81 11.85
C ILE A 300 -4.17 4.14 10.61
N VAL A 301 -3.74 2.92 10.29
CA VAL A 301 -4.33 2.13 9.20
C VAL A 301 -5.76 1.75 9.58
N LYS A 302 -6.69 1.91 8.65
CA LYS A 302 -8.12 1.70 8.87
C LYS A 302 -8.67 0.71 7.86
N THR A 303 -9.66 -0.06 8.30
CA THR A 303 -10.61 -0.76 7.44
C THR A 303 -11.79 0.17 7.14
N GLU A 304 -12.72 -0.27 6.31
CA GLU A 304 -14.00 0.43 6.09
C GLU A 304 -14.87 0.50 7.36
N HIS A 305 -14.58 -0.32 8.38
CA HIS A 305 -15.35 -0.38 9.63
C HIS A 305 -14.64 0.24 10.83
N GLY A 306 -13.42 0.76 10.67
CA GLY A 306 -12.70 1.43 11.76
C GLY A 306 -11.19 1.22 11.75
N PRO A 307 -10.49 1.60 12.85
CA PRO A 307 -9.05 1.39 12.95
C PRO A 307 -8.71 -0.11 12.99
N MET A 308 -7.65 -0.47 12.29
CA MET A 308 -7.02 -1.78 12.44
C MET A 308 -6.27 -1.80 13.77
N TYR A 309 -6.42 -2.87 14.54
CA TYR A 309 -5.74 -3.01 15.84
C TYR A 309 -5.54 -4.48 16.22
N TYR A 310 -4.60 -4.74 17.12
CA TYR A 310 -4.40 -6.03 17.77
C TYR A 310 -4.36 -5.82 19.29
N ILE A 311 -5.22 -6.50 20.03
CA ILE A 311 -5.24 -6.53 21.50
C ILE A 311 -4.10 -7.43 21.96
N CYS A 312 -3.22 -6.85 22.78
CA CYS A 312 -2.09 -7.51 23.38
C CYS A 312 -2.44 -7.89 24.83
N ASP A 313 -2.90 -9.12 25.03
CA ASP A 313 -3.38 -9.58 26.34
C ASP A 313 -2.26 -9.84 27.37
N SER A 314 -1.01 -9.99 26.92
CA SER A 314 0.13 -10.15 27.83
C SER A 314 0.83 -8.80 28.11
N GLU A 315 1.45 -8.71 29.27
CA GLU A 315 2.14 -7.49 29.70
C GLU A 315 3.36 -7.23 28.79
N VAL A 316 3.29 -6.14 28.00
CA VAL A 316 4.40 -5.74 27.13
C VAL A 316 5.43 -5.02 27.97
N PHE A 317 6.49 -5.73 28.35
CA PHE A 317 7.61 -5.16 29.07
C PHE A 317 8.68 -4.62 28.12
N SER A 318 9.35 -3.54 28.55
CA SER A 318 10.55 -3.06 27.85
C SER A 318 11.58 -4.19 27.78
N ARG A 319 12.14 -4.41 26.57
CA ARG A 319 13.11 -5.45 26.23
C ARG A 319 12.58 -6.87 25.97
N ALA A 320 11.32 -7.17 26.31
CA ALA A 320 10.73 -8.45 25.91
C ALA A 320 10.52 -8.48 24.39
N THR A 321 10.90 -9.58 23.74
CA THR A 321 10.59 -9.85 22.34
C THR A 321 9.25 -10.54 22.23
N TRP A 322 8.47 -10.13 21.24
CA TRP A 322 7.10 -10.56 21.03
C TRP A 322 6.91 -11.00 19.59
N LYS A 323 6.32 -12.18 19.41
CA LYS A 323 5.96 -12.67 18.09
C LYS A 323 4.60 -12.11 17.68
N MET A 324 4.56 -11.33 16.61
CA MET A 324 3.31 -10.88 16.02
C MET A 324 2.68 -12.04 15.23
N PRO A 325 1.37 -12.30 15.38
CA PRO A 325 0.72 -13.31 14.55
C PRO A 325 0.79 -12.93 13.07
N PRO A 326 1.24 -13.84 12.18
CA PRO A 326 1.36 -13.55 10.75
C PRO A 326 0.09 -12.98 10.11
N ILE A 327 -1.07 -13.53 10.51
CA ILE A 327 -2.39 -13.08 10.06
C ILE A 327 -2.62 -11.58 10.28
N PHE A 328 -2.06 -10.98 11.33
CA PHE A 328 -2.19 -9.54 11.56
C PHE A 328 -1.42 -8.74 10.50
N ASN A 329 -0.16 -9.11 10.27
CA ASN A 329 0.69 -8.48 9.26
C ASN A 329 0.11 -8.65 7.86
N ASP A 330 -0.35 -9.86 7.51
CA ASP A 330 -0.97 -10.15 6.21
C ASP A 330 -2.22 -9.31 5.99
N THR A 331 -3.04 -9.14 7.04
CA THR A 331 -4.25 -8.31 6.97
C THR A 331 -3.87 -6.84 6.78
N ILE A 332 -2.84 -6.34 7.47
CA ILE A 332 -2.36 -4.96 7.27
C ILE A 332 -1.92 -4.76 5.82
N ILE A 333 -1.04 -5.64 5.31
CA ILE A 333 -0.52 -5.56 3.93
C ILE A 333 -1.66 -5.54 2.91
N LYS A 334 -2.70 -6.35 3.11
CA LYS A 334 -3.88 -6.38 2.23
C LYS A 334 -4.72 -5.08 2.27
N LEU A 335 -4.64 -4.30 3.34
CA LEU A 335 -5.37 -3.04 3.50
C LEU A 335 -4.58 -1.83 3.00
N LEU A 336 -3.27 -1.98 2.73
CA LEU A 336 -2.45 -0.91 2.21
C LEU A 336 -2.79 -0.68 0.72
N PRO A 337 -2.81 0.58 0.26
CA PRO A 337 -3.21 0.96 -1.09
C PRO A 337 -2.26 0.49 -2.20
#